data_AF-A0A1D3CUP7-F1
#
_entry.id   AF-A0A1D3CUP7-F1
#
_cell.length_a   1.000
_cell.length_b   1.000
_cell.length_c   1.000
_cell.angle_alpha   90.00
_cell.angle_beta   90.00
_cell.angle_gamma   90.00
#
_symmetry.space_group_name_H-M   'P 1'
#
loop_
_entity.id
_entity.type
_entity.pdbx_description
1 polymer ?
#
loop_
_entity_poly.entity_id
_entity_poly.type
_entity_poly.pdbx_seq_one_letter_code
_entity_poly.pdbx_strand_id
1 'polypeptide(L)'
;MSLFVLWVNERGEEELATPALGRDLVLPGITRQTVLDVATAIRPQIKGTPRRKGASRRFLPCGVASAVWHASSYAVAERDVRMKKDLIPAFKEGRVREIFCTGTGALVVPVEGLHFQGTFYGGSEGIEAAEKKAHPQLHAASFAEAVKEHILDIQTGELPRHPFVVEC
;
A
#
# COMPACT_ATOMS: atom_id res chain seq x y z
N MET A 1 10.59 9.23 6.11
CA MET A 1 9.41 8.64 5.44
C MET A 1 9.57 7.12 5.42
N SER A 2 8.49 6.37 5.49
CA SER A 2 8.51 4.90 5.42
C SER A 2 8.27 4.43 3.98
N LEU A 3 9.01 3.42 3.53
CA LEU A 3 8.91 2.88 2.18
C LEU A 3 7.82 1.79 2.10
N PHE A 4 7.05 1.82 1.03
CA PHE A 4 6.11 0.78 0.63
C PHE A 4 6.35 0.39 -0.83
N VAL A 5 6.21 -0.90 -1.11
CA VAL A 5 6.33 -1.46 -2.45
C VAL A 5 5.13 -2.35 -2.71
N LEU A 6 4.36 -2.02 -3.73
CA LEU A 6 3.30 -2.87 -4.28
C LEU A 6 3.87 -3.61 -5.48
N TRP A 7 3.95 -4.93 -5.40
CA TRP A 7 4.50 -5.77 -6.47
C TRP A 7 3.79 -7.11 -6.55
N VAL A 8 4.21 -7.93 -7.52
CA VAL A 8 4.01 -9.38 -7.50
C VAL A 8 5.26 -10.04 -6.91
N ASN A 9 5.08 -10.81 -5.84
CA ASN A 9 6.18 -11.50 -5.14
C ASN A 9 6.74 -12.70 -5.94
N GLU A 10 7.77 -13.38 -5.42
CA GLU A 10 8.36 -14.59 -6.04
C GLU A 10 7.37 -15.75 -6.22
N ARG A 11 6.25 -15.75 -5.48
CA ARG A 11 5.20 -16.79 -5.53
C ARG A 11 4.10 -16.45 -6.53
N GLY A 12 4.17 -15.29 -7.19
CA GLY A 12 3.13 -14.81 -8.09
C GLY A 12 1.94 -14.14 -7.40
N GLU A 13 2.04 -13.82 -6.11
CA GLU A 13 0.97 -13.16 -5.34
C GLU A 13 1.20 -11.64 -5.31
N GLU A 14 0.12 -10.86 -5.44
CA GLU A 14 0.17 -9.41 -5.22
C GLU A 14 0.42 -9.12 -3.73
N GLU A 15 1.42 -8.31 -3.45
CA GLU A 15 1.87 -8.02 -2.09
C GLU A 15 2.23 -6.54 -1.93
N LEU A 16 1.67 -5.91 -0.90
CA LEU A 16 2.12 -4.64 -0.35
C LEU A 16 3.16 -4.94 0.75
N ALA A 17 4.43 -4.73 0.41
CA ALA A 17 5.56 -4.96 1.30
C ALA A 17 6.07 -3.64 1.91
N THR A 18 6.43 -3.68 3.20
CA THR A 18 7.17 -2.61 3.87
C THR A 18 8.25 -3.21 4.78
N PRO A 19 9.42 -2.57 4.94
CA PRO A 19 10.45 -3.02 5.87
C PRO A 19 9.92 -3.26 7.29
N ALA A 20 10.28 -4.40 7.89
CA ALA A 20 9.89 -4.76 9.25
C ALA A 20 10.62 -3.91 10.31
N LEU A 21 9.97 -3.68 11.45
CA LEU A 21 10.52 -2.86 12.55
C LEU A 21 11.56 -3.59 13.42
N GLY A 22 11.74 -4.91 13.26
CA GLY A 22 12.46 -5.75 14.22
C GLY A 22 13.98 -5.56 14.34
N ARG A 23 14.61 -4.68 13.55
CA ARG A 23 16.05 -4.38 13.64
C ARG A 23 16.36 -2.97 14.15
N ASP A 24 15.35 -2.22 14.61
CA ASP A 24 15.48 -0.83 15.06
C ASP A 24 16.10 0.14 14.03
N LEU A 25 16.15 -0.26 12.75
CA LEU A 25 16.65 0.56 11.64
C LEU A 25 15.53 1.38 10.97
N VAL A 26 14.27 1.08 11.29
CA VAL A 26 13.08 1.66 10.66
C VAL A 26 12.29 2.38 11.75
N LEU A 27 12.04 3.67 11.54
CA LEU A 27 11.24 4.44 12.48
C LEU A 27 9.76 4.01 12.41
N PRO A 28 9.09 3.74 13.55
CA PRO A 28 7.69 3.37 13.59
C PRO A 28 6.79 4.58 13.35
N GLY A 29 6.66 4.99 12.10
CA GLY A 29 5.85 6.16 11.72
C GLY A 29 4.34 5.93 11.89
N ILE A 30 3.61 6.93 12.38
CA ILE A 30 2.14 6.85 12.50
C ILE A 30 1.49 6.66 11.12
N THR A 31 1.91 7.42 10.11
CA THR A 31 1.38 7.27 8.74
C THR A 31 1.65 5.88 8.15
N ARG A 32 2.78 5.24 8.51
CA ARG A 32 3.07 3.85 8.13
C ARG A 32 2.03 2.91 8.73
N GLN A 33 1.75 3.06 10.04
CA GLN A 33 0.73 2.25 10.70
C GLN A 33 -0.65 2.48 10.10
N THR A 34 -1.02 3.73 9.84
CA THR A 34 -2.29 4.07 9.16
C THR A 34 -2.40 3.37 7.81
N VAL A 35 -1.35 3.38 6.99
CA VAL A 35 -1.35 2.70 5.68
C VAL A 35 -1.52 1.18 5.84
N LEU A 36 -0.86 0.55 6.81
CA LEU A 36 -1.03 -0.88 7.08
C LEU A 36 -2.45 -1.22 7.56
N ASP A 37 -3.03 -0.39 8.41
CA ASP A 37 -4.39 -0.56 8.92
C ASP A 37 -5.42 -0.41 7.80
N VAL A 38 -5.27 0.64 6.97
CA VAL A 38 -6.10 0.92 5.80
C VAL A 38 -5.97 -0.20 4.76
N ALA A 39 -4.74 -0.61 4.42
CA ALA A 39 -4.50 -1.71 3.47
C ALA A 39 -5.08 -3.05 3.96
N THR A 40 -5.07 -3.30 5.27
CA THR A 40 -5.65 -4.51 5.85
C THR A 40 -7.17 -4.44 5.92
N ALA A 41 -7.74 -3.25 6.16
CA ALA A 41 -9.18 -3.02 6.21
C ALA A 41 -9.83 -3.00 4.82
N ILE A 42 -9.11 -2.51 3.80
CA ILE A 42 -9.54 -2.45 2.39
C ILE A 42 -9.54 -3.83 1.72
N ARG A 43 -9.02 -4.88 2.36
CA ARG A 43 -9.10 -6.25 1.83
C ARG A 43 -10.52 -6.54 1.36
N PRO A 44 -10.73 -6.89 0.07
CA PRO A 44 -12.04 -7.36 -0.36
C PRO A 44 -12.37 -8.55 0.54
N GLN A 45 -13.55 -8.54 1.17
CA GLN A 45 -14.08 -9.63 1.99
C GLN A 45 -13.82 -10.96 1.27
N ILE A 46 -12.74 -11.66 1.65
CA ILE A 46 -12.30 -12.86 0.94
C ILE A 46 -13.39 -13.90 1.16
N LYS A 47 -14.02 -14.32 0.06
CA LYS A 47 -14.98 -15.43 0.00
C LYS A 47 -14.46 -16.60 0.85
N GLY A 48 -15.19 -16.92 1.92
CA GLY A 48 -15.08 -18.21 2.60
C GLY A 48 -14.24 -18.31 3.86
N THR A 49 -13.70 -17.23 4.44
CA THR A 49 -13.12 -17.34 5.80
C THR A 49 -14.20 -17.15 6.88
N PRO A 50 -14.50 -18.18 7.70
CA PRO A 50 -15.47 -18.03 8.77
C PRO A 50 -14.91 -17.06 9.82
N ARG A 51 -15.70 -16.02 10.08
CA ARG A 51 -15.54 -15.07 11.19
C ARG A 51 -15.12 -15.81 12.46
N ARG A 52 -13.87 -15.60 12.92
CA ARG A 52 -13.39 -16.12 14.21
C ARG A 52 -14.27 -15.51 15.31
N LYS A 53 -15.29 -16.24 15.76
CA LYS A 53 -16.13 -15.84 16.89
C LYS A 53 -15.24 -15.89 18.15
N GLY A 54 -14.76 -14.73 18.60
CA GLY A 54 -13.99 -14.63 19.84
C GLY A 54 -12.91 -13.54 19.87
N ALA A 55 -12.54 -12.93 18.74
CA ALA A 55 -11.70 -11.73 18.78
C ALA A 55 -12.57 -10.55 19.22
N SER A 56 -12.24 -9.97 20.39
CA SER A 56 -12.84 -8.75 20.94
C SER A 56 -13.13 -7.74 19.84
N ARG A 57 -14.34 -7.17 19.82
CA ARG A 57 -14.77 -6.10 18.91
C ARG A 57 -13.71 -4.99 18.87
N ARG A 58 -12.74 -5.09 17.95
CA ARG A 58 -11.98 -3.93 17.51
C ARG A 58 -12.91 -3.23 16.52
N PHE A 59 -13.59 -2.26 17.11
CA PHE A 59 -14.68 -1.46 16.60
C PHE A 59 -14.36 -0.96 15.19
N LEU A 60 -15.09 -1.44 14.17
CA LEU A 60 -15.30 -0.67 12.95
C LEU A 60 -16.69 -0.04 13.07
N PRO A 61 -16.79 1.30 13.08
CA PRO A 61 -17.99 1.96 12.61
C PRO A 61 -17.62 2.94 11.50
N CYS A 62 -18.20 2.76 10.32
CA CYS A 62 -18.99 3.76 9.62
C CYS A 62 -19.13 3.28 8.17
N GLY A 63 -20.37 3.25 7.68
CA GLY A 63 -20.69 2.82 6.33
C GLY A 63 -20.18 3.82 5.30
N VAL A 64 -19.04 3.52 4.69
CA VAL A 64 -18.69 4.09 3.38
C VAL A 64 -19.48 3.34 2.31
N ALA A 65 -20.63 3.93 1.96
CA ALA A 65 -21.29 3.63 0.70
C ALA A 65 -20.54 4.37 -0.43
N SER A 66 -20.29 3.64 -1.53
CA SER A 66 -19.86 4.16 -2.84
C SER A 66 -18.39 4.53 -3.03
N ALA A 67 -17.53 3.52 -3.07
CA ALA A 67 -16.53 3.41 -4.14
C ALA A 67 -16.34 1.92 -4.42
N VAL A 68 -16.53 1.51 -5.67
CA VAL A 68 -16.35 0.13 -6.12
C VAL A 68 -14.87 -0.19 -6.05
N TRP A 69 -14.40 -0.67 -4.90
CA TRP A 69 -13.07 -1.25 -4.77
C TRP A 69 -13.07 -2.55 -5.58
N HIS A 70 -12.39 -2.54 -6.73
CA HIS A 70 -12.17 -3.76 -7.49
C HIS A 70 -11.34 -4.71 -6.63
N ALA A 71 -11.88 -5.92 -6.45
CA ALA A 71 -11.40 -6.93 -5.52
C ALA A 71 -10.10 -7.62 -5.98
N SER A 72 -9.01 -6.88 -6.18
CA SER A 72 -7.67 -7.47 -6.20
C SER A 72 -7.22 -7.67 -4.76
N SER A 73 -7.31 -8.91 -4.28
CA SER A 73 -6.83 -9.27 -2.95
C SER A 73 -5.30 -9.28 -2.94
N TYR A 74 -4.68 -8.27 -2.34
CA TYR A 74 -3.24 -8.24 -2.09
C TYR A 74 -2.91 -8.68 -0.66
N ALA A 75 -1.75 -9.33 -0.50
CA ALA A 75 -1.16 -9.61 0.81
C ALA A 75 -0.54 -8.33 1.38
N VAL A 76 -0.57 -8.16 2.70
CA VAL A 76 0.13 -7.07 3.39
C VAL A 76 1.21 -7.72 4.22
N ALA A 77 2.47 -7.35 3.99
CA ALA A 77 3.62 -8.00 4.60
C ALA A 77 4.64 -7.00 5.13
N GLU A 78 4.96 -7.12 6.41
CA GLU A 78 6.11 -6.46 7.01
C GLU A 78 7.32 -7.40 6.87
N ARG A 79 8.17 -7.16 5.86
CA ARG A 79 9.34 -7.99 5.57
C ARG A 79 10.52 -7.17 5.05
N ASP A 80 11.72 -7.75 5.13
CA ASP A 80 12.91 -7.18 4.50
C ASP A 80 12.71 -7.11 2.98
N VAL A 81 12.93 -5.92 2.42
CA VAL A 81 12.96 -5.66 0.97
C VAL A 81 14.40 -5.34 0.59
N ARG A 82 15.06 -6.19 -0.22
CA ARG A 82 16.47 -6.05 -0.58
C ARG A 82 16.62 -5.67 -2.05
N MET A 83 17.54 -4.75 -2.35
CA MET A 83 17.82 -4.31 -3.72
C MET A 83 18.22 -5.48 -4.65
N LYS A 84 19.29 -6.20 -4.31
CA LYS A 84 19.84 -7.25 -5.19
C LYS A 84 18.97 -8.49 -5.31
N LYS A 85 18.26 -8.84 -4.23
CA LYS A 85 17.47 -10.07 -4.16
C LYS A 85 16.04 -9.87 -4.67
N ASP A 86 15.37 -8.82 -4.21
CA ASP A 86 13.94 -8.64 -4.45
C ASP A 86 13.68 -7.61 -5.56
N LEU A 87 14.15 -6.37 -5.40
CA LEU A 87 13.77 -5.24 -6.26
C LEU A 87 14.36 -5.34 -7.67
N ILE A 88 15.66 -5.59 -7.82
CA ILE A 88 16.30 -5.61 -9.16
C ILE A 88 15.69 -6.69 -10.07
N PRO A 89 15.50 -7.95 -9.62
CA PRO A 89 14.77 -8.93 -10.43
C PRO A 89 13.33 -8.50 -10.72
N ALA A 90 12.62 -7.97 -9.72
CA ALA A 90 11.24 -7.52 -9.90
C ALA A 90 11.11 -6.39 -10.95
N PHE A 91 12.06 -5.46 -11.01
CA PHE A 91 12.10 -4.44 -12.05
C PHE A 91 12.38 -5.02 -13.43
N LYS A 92 13.37 -5.93 -13.55
CA LYS A 92 13.70 -6.59 -14.83
C LYS A 92 12.54 -7.43 -15.38
N GLU A 93 11.77 -8.02 -14.48
CA GLU A 93 10.61 -8.86 -14.80
C GLU A 93 9.31 -8.05 -14.93
N GLY A 94 9.31 -6.75 -14.64
CA GLY A 94 8.12 -5.90 -14.67
C GLY A 94 7.05 -6.27 -13.64
N ARG A 95 7.46 -6.82 -12.49
CA ARG A 95 6.57 -7.23 -11.38
C ARG A 95 6.27 -6.11 -10.38
N VAL A 96 7.03 -5.02 -10.39
CA VAL A 96 6.81 -3.85 -9.53
C VAL A 96 5.65 -3.04 -10.11
N ARG A 97 4.62 -2.75 -9.31
CA ARG A 97 3.50 -1.89 -9.74
C ARG A 97 3.69 -0.45 -9.28
N GLU A 98 3.80 -0.27 -7.98
CA GLU A 98 3.93 1.06 -7.38
C GLU A 98 4.96 1.01 -6.25
N ILE A 99 5.74 2.08 -6.15
CA ILE A 99 6.57 2.35 -4.99
C ILE A 99 6.16 3.71 -4.47
N PHE A 100 5.95 3.82 -3.17
CA PHE A 100 5.63 5.09 -2.56
C PHE A 100 6.21 5.18 -1.15
N CYS A 101 6.40 6.41 -0.71
CA CYS A 101 6.88 6.74 0.61
C CYS A 101 5.77 7.42 1.41
N THR A 102 5.73 7.18 2.72
CA THR A 102 4.70 7.75 3.59
C THR A 102 5.29 8.50 4.77
N GLY A 103 4.60 9.55 5.24
CA GLY A 103 5.00 10.28 6.42
C GLY A 103 4.15 11.52 6.67
N THR A 104 4.20 12.05 7.88
CA THR A 104 3.35 13.19 8.28
C THR A 104 3.57 14.44 7.44
N GLY A 105 4.82 14.73 7.03
CA GLY A 105 5.12 15.90 6.20
C GLY A 105 4.63 15.79 4.75
N ALA A 106 4.42 14.57 4.26
CA ALA A 106 3.89 14.31 2.93
C ALA A 106 3.25 12.90 2.96
N LEU A 107 1.93 12.86 3.21
CA LEU A 107 1.16 11.67 3.58
C LEU A 107 1.55 10.43 2.79
N VAL A 108 1.45 10.54 1.46
CA VAL A 108 1.89 9.54 0.49
C VAL A 108 2.55 10.28 -0.68
N VAL A 109 3.74 9.81 -1.07
CA VAL A 109 4.51 10.35 -2.19
C VAL A 109 4.93 9.19 -3.10
N PRO A 110 4.44 9.15 -4.36
CA PRO A 110 4.87 8.13 -5.31
C PRO A 110 6.35 8.30 -5.67
N VAL A 111 7.01 7.19 -5.97
CA VAL A 111 8.42 7.13 -6.36
C VAL A 111 8.49 6.68 -7.81
N GLU A 112 9.00 7.55 -8.67
CA GLU A 112 9.12 7.30 -10.12
C GLU A 112 10.20 6.26 -10.48
N GLY A 113 11.24 6.15 -9.64
CA GLY A 113 12.33 5.24 -9.87
C GLY A 113 13.40 5.27 -8.79
N LEU A 114 14.29 4.28 -8.86
CA LEU A 114 15.42 4.10 -7.96
C LEU A 114 16.72 4.10 -8.76
N HIS A 115 17.67 4.94 -8.38
CA HIS A 115 19.02 4.87 -8.92
C HIS A 115 19.92 4.00 -8.04
N PHE A 116 20.48 2.94 -8.59
CA PHE A 116 21.30 1.98 -7.85
C PHE A 116 22.49 1.51 -8.68
N GLN A 117 23.71 1.69 -8.14
CA GLN A 117 24.97 1.28 -8.76
C GLN A 117 25.17 1.80 -10.20
N GLY A 118 24.76 3.04 -10.47
CA GLY A 118 24.89 3.65 -11.80
C GLY A 118 23.83 3.20 -12.80
N THR A 119 22.83 2.44 -12.37
CA THR A 119 21.68 2.03 -13.17
C THR A 119 20.41 2.64 -12.60
N PHE A 120 19.59 3.25 -13.46
CA PHE A 120 18.27 3.75 -13.09
C PHE A 120 17.22 2.65 -13.31
N TYR A 121 16.40 2.40 -12.29
CA TYR A 121 15.30 1.45 -12.28
C TYR A 121 14.00 2.24 -12.09
N GLY A 122 13.33 2.60 -13.17
CA GLY A 122 12.13 3.46 -13.12
C GLY A 122 11.65 3.88 -14.51
N GLY A 123 10.58 4.69 -14.56
CA GLY A 123 10.01 5.20 -15.80
C GLY A 123 9.38 4.13 -16.71
N SER A 124 9.42 4.39 -18.02
CA SER A 124 8.78 3.60 -19.09
C SER A 124 9.22 2.14 -19.22
N GLU A 125 10.28 1.72 -18.51
CA GLU A 125 10.80 0.35 -18.54
C GLU A 125 10.50 -0.47 -17.27
N GLY A 126 9.91 0.12 -16.21
CA GLY A 126 9.78 -0.60 -14.92
C GLY A 126 8.54 -0.31 -14.08
N ILE A 127 8.07 0.94 -14.02
CA ILE A 127 6.90 1.32 -13.19
C ILE A 127 5.70 1.63 -14.10
N GLU A 128 5.88 2.49 -15.11
CA GLU A 128 4.81 2.77 -16.09
C GLU A 128 4.46 1.56 -16.99
N ALA A 129 5.42 0.65 -17.24
CA ALA A 129 5.18 -0.55 -18.03
C ALA A 129 4.26 -1.55 -17.31
N ALA A 130 4.32 -1.59 -15.98
CA ALA A 130 3.43 -2.41 -15.15
C ALA A 130 2.03 -1.80 -15.05
N GLU A 131 1.93 -0.46 -14.94
CA GLU A 131 0.66 0.27 -15.04
C GLU A 131 -0.03 0.04 -16.41
N LYS A 132 0.71 0.09 -17.53
CA LYS A 132 0.14 -0.12 -18.88
C LYS A 132 -0.18 -1.59 -19.22
N LYS A 133 0.51 -2.58 -18.62
CA LYS A 133 0.21 -4.02 -18.81
C LYS A 133 -0.90 -4.52 -17.89
N ALA A 134 -1.14 -3.86 -16.76
CA ALA A 134 -2.23 -4.17 -15.85
C ALA A 134 -3.56 -3.54 -16.34
N HIS A 135 -4.16 -4.17 -17.35
CA HIS A 135 -5.52 -3.88 -17.86
C HIS A 135 -5.72 -2.51 -18.55
N PRO A 136 -6.06 -2.47 -19.87
CA PRO A 136 -6.33 -1.23 -20.62
C PRO A 136 -7.60 -0.44 -20.21
N GLN A 137 -8.23 -0.79 -19.07
CA GLN A 137 -9.37 -0.08 -18.48
C GLN A 137 -9.01 0.60 -17.15
N LEU A 138 -7.77 0.47 -16.66
CA LEU A 138 -7.31 1.07 -15.41
C LEU A 138 -6.76 2.50 -15.62
N HIS A 139 -7.60 3.38 -16.15
CA HIS A 139 -7.43 4.84 -16.01
C HIS A 139 -8.00 5.31 -14.65
N ALA A 140 -7.94 4.47 -13.62
CA ALA A 140 -8.61 4.65 -12.33
C ALA A 140 -7.58 4.60 -11.20
N ALA A 141 -7.20 5.78 -10.70
CA ALA A 141 -6.42 6.13 -9.49
C ALA A 141 -5.36 5.12 -8.99
N SER A 142 -4.11 5.56 -8.90
CA SER A 142 -3.02 4.77 -8.29
C SER A 142 -3.36 4.35 -6.85
N PHE A 143 -2.88 3.20 -6.39
CA PHE A 143 -3.08 2.76 -5.00
C PHE A 143 -2.55 3.79 -4.00
N ALA A 144 -1.41 4.39 -4.31
CA ALA A 144 -0.83 5.48 -3.54
C ALA A 144 -1.78 6.69 -3.40
N GLU A 145 -2.41 7.13 -4.48
CA GLU A 145 -3.41 8.20 -4.45
C GLU A 145 -4.66 7.79 -3.66
N ALA A 146 -5.16 6.58 -3.88
CA ALA A 146 -6.34 6.09 -3.17
C ALA A 146 -6.12 6.04 -1.63
N VAL A 147 -4.94 5.61 -1.19
CA VAL A 147 -4.55 5.64 0.23
C VAL A 147 -4.44 7.08 0.73
N LYS A 148 -3.88 7.99 -0.07
CA LYS A 148 -3.76 9.41 0.28
C LYS A 148 -5.13 10.06 0.46
N GLU A 149 -6.04 9.86 -0.50
CA GLU A 149 -7.41 10.37 -0.45
C GLU A 149 -8.15 9.83 0.78
N HIS A 150 -8.06 8.53 1.05
CA HIS A 150 -8.70 7.95 2.22
C HIS A 150 -8.18 8.53 3.55
N ILE A 151 -6.87 8.78 3.66
CA ILE A 151 -6.30 9.43 4.85
C ILE A 151 -6.77 10.88 4.95
N LEU A 152 -6.88 11.59 3.82
CA LEU A 152 -7.38 12.96 3.77
C LEU A 152 -8.85 13.01 4.19
N ASP A 153 -9.71 12.13 3.67
CA ASP A 153 -11.14 12.06 4.03
C ASP A 153 -11.34 11.86 5.55
N ILE A 154 -10.45 11.08 6.17
CA ILE A 154 -10.40 10.95 7.63
C ILE A 154 -10.02 12.30 8.26
N GLN A 155 -8.91 12.90 7.84
CA GLN A 155 -8.36 14.11 8.45
C GLN A 155 -9.22 15.37 8.27
N THR A 156 -9.93 15.50 7.14
CA THR A 156 -10.81 16.63 6.82
C THR A 156 -12.21 16.46 7.41
N GLY A 157 -12.54 15.28 7.94
CA GLY A 157 -13.83 15.01 8.56
C GLY A 157 -14.93 14.58 7.59
N GLU A 158 -14.61 14.30 6.32
CA GLU A 158 -15.53 13.69 5.35
C GLU A 158 -16.00 12.29 5.83
N LEU A 159 -15.16 11.61 6.62
CA LEU A 159 -15.53 10.43 7.41
C LEU A 159 -15.79 10.83 8.88
N PRO A 160 -17.02 11.24 9.23
CA PRO A 160 -17.31 11.75 10.56
C PRO A 160 -17.12 10.67 11.62
N ARG A 161 -16.57 11.07 12.78
CA ARG A 161 -16.35 10.21 13.97
C ARG A 161 -15.38 9.06 13.75
N HIS A 162 -14.41 9.21 12.84
CA HIS A 162 -13.34 8.22 12.68
C HIS A 162 -12.43 8.17 13.93
N PRO A 163 -12.09 6.98 14.47
CA PRO A 163 -11.34 6.86 15.74
C PRO A 163 -9.91 7.42 15.70
N PHE A 164 -9.39 7.75 14.51
CA PHE A 164 -8.06 8.36 14.35
C PHE A 164 -8.07 9.88 14.48
N VAL A 165 -9.24 10.51 14.56
CA VAL A 165 -9.40 11.96 14.63
C VAL A 165 -10.01 12.32 15.97
N VAL A 166 -9.42 13.32 16.63
CA VAL A 166 -9.93 13.92 17.86
C VAL A 166 -10.26 15.36 17.54
N GLU A 167 -11.49 15.76 17.81
CA GLU A 167 -11.92 17.16 17.71
C GLU A 167 -11.28 17.96 18.86
N CYS A 168 -10.68 19.10 18.52
CA CYS A 168 -9.99 19.98 19.47
C CYS A 168 -10.97 20.84 20.29
#